data_AF-A0A931XPS0-F1
#
_entry.id   AF-A0A931XPS0-F1
#
_cell.length_a   1.000
_cell.length_b   1.000
_cell.length_c   1.000
_cell.angle_alpha   90.00
_cell.angle_beta   90.00
_cell.angle_gamma   90.00
#
_symmetry.space_group_name_H-M   'P 1'
#
loop_
_entity.id
_entity.type
_entity.pdbx_description
1 polymer ?
#
loop_
_entity_poly.entity_id
_entity_poly.type
_entity_poly.pdbx_seq_one_letter_code
_entity_poly.pdbx_strand_id
1 'polypeptide(L)' 'MARIAGVDLPRNKRMEIALTYIFGIGRNSSKKILQAAGISLDTKTDNLTDDE' A
#
# COMPACT_ATOMS: atom_id res chain seq x y z
N MET A 1 -12.19 2.82 -1.97
CA MET A 1 -11.58 2.58 -0.63
C MET A 1 -10.75 1.34 -0.87
N ALA A 2 -9.44 1.47 -1.01
CA ALA A 2 -8.62 0.34 -1.41
C ALA A 2 -8.56 -0.64 -0.23
N ARG A 3 -9.03 -1.86 -0.45
CA ARG A 3 -8.99 -2.95 0.52
C ARG A 3 -7.91 -3.92 0.06
N ILE A 4 -6.80 -4.00 0.79
CA ILE A 4 -5.73 -4.97 0.54
C ILE A 4 -5.72 -5.98 1.68
N ALA A 5 -5.79 -7.27 1.33
CA ALA A 5 -5.74 -8.39 2.29
C ALA A 5 -6.77 -8.31 3.44
N GLY A 6 -7.93 -7.68 3.21
CA GLY A 6 -8.96 -7.50 4.24
C GLY A 6 -8.73 -6.34 5.21
N VAL A 7 -7.69 -5.52 5.00
CA VAL A 7 -7.43 -4.30 5.75
C VAL A 7 -7.84 -3.09 4.92
N ASP A 8 -8.61 -2.18 5.54
CA ASP A 8 -9.01 -0.92 4.92
C ASP A 8 -7.87 0.09 5.00
N LEU A 9 -7.31 0.47 3.85
CA LEU A 9 -6.21 1.43 3.78
C LEU A 9 -6.73 2.86 3.79
N PRO A 10 -6.06 3.78 4.50
CA PRO A 10 -6.42 5.19 4.49
C PRO A 10 -6.25 5.79 3.09
N ARG A 11 -7.28 6.47 2.61
CA ARG A 11 -7.29 7.20 1.33
C ARG A 11 -6.29 8.36 1.34
N ASN A 12 -5.84 8.78 0.16
CA ASN A 12 -4.91 9.89 -0.06
C ASN A 12 -3.52 9.76 0.60
N LYS A 13 -3.12 8.55 1.02
CA LYS A 13 -1.76 8.29 1.53
C LYS A 13 -0.89 7.57 0.51
N ARG A 14 0.43 7.81 0.60
CA ARG A 14 1.45 7.05 -0.12
C ARG A 14 1.37 5.57 0.26
N MET A 15 1.55 4.68 -0.71
CA MET A 15 1.48 3.23 -0.51
C MET A 15 2.47 2.75 0.57
N GLU A 16 3.66 3.34 0.65
CA GLU A 16 4.65 3.01 1.69
C GLU A 16 4.08 3.17 3.10
N ILE A 17 3.31 4.24 3.33
CA ILE A 17 2.72 4.53 4.63
C ILE A 17 1.44 3.73 4.82
N ALA A 18 0.64 3.60 3.76
CA ALA A 18 -0.63 2.92 3.83
C ALA A 18 -0.46 1.44 4.23
N LEU A 19 0.53 0.75 3.68
CA LEU A 19 0.82 -0.64 4.03
C LEU A 19 1.28 -0.82 5.48
N THR A 20 1.85 0.22 6.11
CA THR A 20 2.24 0.13 7.54
C THR A 20 1.07 0.11 8.52
N TYR A 21 -0.15 0.34 8.03
CA TYR A 21 -1.36 0.14 8.84
C TYR A 21 -1.73 -1.34 8.98
N ILE A 22 -1.14 -2.22 8.17
CA ILE A 22 -1.30 -3.65 8.31
C ILE A 22 -0.39 -4.13 9.44
N PHE A 23 -0.97 -4.81 10.43
CA PHE A 23 -0.24 -5.33 11.56
C PHE A 23 0.89 -6.27 11.10
N GLY A 24 2.12 -6.02 11.56
CA GLY A 24 3.31 -6.77 11.17
C GLY A 24 4.03 -6.24 9.92
N ILE A 25 3.48 -5.24 9.21
CA ILE A 25 4.16 -4.60 8.08
C ILE A 25 4.81 -3.29 8.55
N GLY A 26 6.13 -3.29 8.69
CA GLY A 26 6.92 -2.08 8.89
C GLY A 26 7.29 -1.39 7.57
N ARG A 27 7.94 -0.21 7.65
CA ARG A 27 8.40 0.55 6.47
C ARG A 27 9.28 -0.29 5.53
N ASN A 28 10.19 -1.10 6.09
CA ASN A 28 11.09 -1.94 5.28
C ASN A 28 10.32 -3.04 4.52
N SER A 29 9.41 -3.73 5.21
CA SER A 29 8.55 -4.75 4.60
C SER A 29 7.63 -4.15 3.54
N SER A 30 7.05 -2.98 3.81
CA SER A 30 6.23 -2.25 2.85
C SER A 30 7.00 -1.92 1.57
N LYS A 31 8.22 -1.38 1.67
CA LYS A 31 9.05 -1.11 0.48
C LYS A 31 9.36 -2.36 -0.32
N LYS A 32 9.69 -3.47 0.36
CA LYS A 32 9.95 -4.76 -0.30
C LYS A 32 8.72 -5.27 -1.04
N ILE A 33 7.54 -5.19 -0.42
CA ILE A 33 6.27 -5.62 -1.02
C ILE A 33 5.96 -4.76 -2.25
N LEU A 34 6.09 -3.44 -2.15
CA LEU A 34 5.83 -2.53 -3.27
C LEU A 34 6.82 -2.73 -4.41
N GLN A 35 8.10 -2.94 -4.08
CA GLN A 35 9.12 -3.26 -5.08
C GLN A 35 8.87 -4.60 -5.76
N ALA A 36 8.46 -5.63 -5.01
CA ALA A 36 8.10 -6.93 -5.56
C ALA A 36 6.82 -6.86 -6.42
N ALA A 37 5.87 -6.00 -6.06
CA ALA A 37 4.66 -5.73 -6.82
C ALA A 37 4.89 -4.77 -8.01
N GLY A 38 6.09 -4.19 -8.17
CA GLY A 38 6.37 -3.21 -9.22
C GLY A 38 5.66 -1.85 -9.01
N ILE A 39 5.12 -1.59 -7.83
CA ILE A 39 4.36 -0.38 -7.51
C ILE A 39 5.31 0.68 -6.94
N SER A 40 5.20 1.91 -7.44
CA SER A 40 5.98 3.03 -6.91
C SER A 40 5.57 3.39 -5.48
N LEU A 41 6.58 3.68 -4.63
CA LEU A 41 6.38 4.06 -3.22
C LEU A 41 5.59 5.37 -3.07
N ASP A 42 5.71 6.26 -4.06
CA ASP A 42 5.04 7.56 -4.12
C ASP A 42 3.61 7.47 -4.67
N THR A 43 3.23 6.30 -5.21
CA THR A 43 1.85 6.09 -5.66
C THR A 43 0.90 6.29 -4.49
N LYS A 44 -0.16 7.05 -4.74
CA LYS A 44 -1.23 7.23 -3.75
C LYS A 44 -2.20 6.06 -3.81
N THR A 45 -2.73 5.71 -2.65
CA THR A 45 -3.81 4.72 -2.47
C THR A 45 -5.06 5.01 -3.30
N ASP A 46 -5.36 6.27 -3.63
CA ASP A 46 -6.46 6.63 -4.54
C ASP A 46 -6.17 6.34 -6.01
N ASN A 47 -4.90 6.18 -6.37
CA ASN A 47 -4.47 5.90 -7.74
C ASN A 47 -4.28 4.40 -8.00
N LEU A 48 -4.58 3.56 -7.00
CA LEU A 48 -4.69 2.11 -7.16
C LEU A 48 -6.08 1.84 -7.70
N THR A 49 -6.20 1.69 -9.03
CA THR A 49 -7.40 1.17 -9.67
C THR A 49 -7.54 -0.31 -9.34
N ASP A 50 -8.76 -0.77 -9.05
CA ASP A 50 -9.15 -2.12 -8.59
C ASP A 50 -8.79 -3.29 -9.55
N ASP A 51 -7.99 -3.03 -10.61
CA ASP A 51 -7.66 -3.95 -11.70
C ASP A 51 -6.18 -4.40 -11.72
N GLU A 52 -5.34 -3.93 -10.77
CA GLU A 52 -3.92 -4.33 -10.59
C GLU A 52 -3.61 -4.62 -9.11
#